data_AF-A0A317UQX3-F1
#
_entry.id   AF-A0A317UQX3-F1
#
_cell.length_a   1.000
_cell.length_b   1.000
_cell.length_c   1.000
_cell.angle_alpha   90.00
_cell.angle_beta   90.00
_cell.angle_gamma   90.00
#
_symmetry.space_group_name_H-M   'P 1'
#
loop_
_entity.id
_entity.type
_entity.pdbx_description
1 polymer ?
#
loop_
_entity_poly.entity_id
_entity_poly.type
_entity_poly.pdbx_seq_one_letter_code
_entity_poly.pdbx_strand_id
1 'polypeptide(L)'
;MSPETQSSGTDVSYTFAGVLLDFDGTIIDSTEAIVENWKRIGNELGIDHEEILRTSHGRRSIDVLQRLDPTKANWEYVSKMESQIPTLSKTPAVEIPGARNILESLSKFHIPHAIVTSGTKALLNGWLNVLQLPQPQHVTVAEDVTLGKPDPEGYRKGKAKILASRENGDQGKEDVLVVEDAPAGIRAGKAANCKVLAVATTHSVEALKEAGADWVVRDLRFVGVERVFITGATGYVGGQTAVTLIDAHPEYDVVALVRDQEQADKLKSRFPNISTVIGTLDDDAVLKEEAAKADVVLQTASSDHVPAVNSLLAGLASGTGRGKYIHISGTGVLNDMSTGPGNPTSKIYDDVKDIHEIINLPAEALHRNVDDAVITGGVRLNVPTAIVCPPTIYGVGEGPIKKRSMQVPFLTEAILNRGKGFTVGKGENLWDYCHVSDVAKAFLALTEEALKPNGGSATWGPEGYYFAEAGEFSWKGVSEKVTQIAHGIGKLATADIETLAVEDAIKFHPWAPVLWGGNCRSRASRLRALGWKPEGPSLWEAIPSIVEFEVRALGL
;
A
#
# COMPACT_ATOMS: atom_id res chain seq x y z
N MET A 1 -32.14 -16.10 -19.39
CA MET A 1 -32.43 -14.71 -19.02
C MET A 1 -31.24 -13.88 -19.46
N SER A 2 -31.52 -12.70 -20.02
CA SER A 2 -30.56 -11.72 -20.54
C SER A 2 -29.46 -11.38 -19.53
N PRO A 3 -28.25 -10.99 -19.97
CA PRO A 3 -27.25 -10.41 -19.09
C PRO A 3 -27.77 -9.03 -18.68
N GLU A 4 -28.47 -8.98 -17.55
CA GLU A 4 -28.84 -7.72 -16.91
C GLU A 4 -27.56 -6.97 -16.56
N THR A 5 -27.39 -5.85 -17.26
CA THR A 5 -26.66 -4.64 -16.87
C THR A 5 -25.92 -4.76 -15.54
N GLN A 6 -24.61 -5.05 -15.61
CA GLN A 6 -23.67 -4.70 -14.57
C GLN A 6 -23.80 -3.19 -14.34
N SER A 7 -24.46 -2.78 -13.25
CA SER A 7 -24.28 -1.41 -12.78
C SER A 7 -22.80 -1.28 -12.46
N SER A 8 -22.11 -0.39 -13.16
CA SER A 8 -20.74 0.00 -12.85
C SER A 8 -20.72 0.60 -11.44
N GLY A 9 -20.56 -0.25 -10.43
CA GLY A 9 -20.28 0.18 -9.08
C GLY A 9 -18.95 0.92 -9.10
N THR A 10 -18.89 2.08 -8.44
CA THR A 10 -17.62 2.74 -8.17
C THR A 10 -16.88 1.93 -7.11
N ASP A 11 -15.66 1.49 -7.42
CA ASP A 11 -14.76 0.89 -6.44
C ASP A 11 -14.50 1.90 -5.30
N VAL A 12 -14.57 1.43 -4.07
CA VAL A 12 -14.50 2.25 -2.86
C VAL A 12 -13.70 1.54 -1.78
N SER A 13 -12.78 2.27 -1.16
CA SER A 13 -11.93 1.79 -0.09
C SER A 13 -12.43 2.28 1.27
N TYR A 14 -12.43 1.39 2.26
CA TYR A 14 -12.86 1.69 3.62
C TYR A 14 -11.91 1.06 4.64
N THR A 15 -11.70 1.75 5.76
CA THR A 15 -10.89 1.24 6.89
C THR A 15 -11.80 0.90 8.05
N PHE A 16 -11.68 -0.33 8.57
CA PHE A 16 -12.41 -0.84 9.71
C PHE A 16 -11.44 -1.33 10.79
N ALA A 17 -11.92 -1.41 12.04
CA ALA A 17 -11.19 -1.98 13.18
C ALA A 17 -11.02 -3.51 13.07
N GLY A 18 -11.77 -4.16 12.19
CA GLY A 18 -11.70 -5.59 11.92
C GLY A 18 -12.88 -6.09 11.10
N VAL A 19 -12.87 -7.39 10.80
CA VAL A 19 -13.83 -8.05 9.90
C VAL A 19 -14.46 -9.28 10.56
N LEU A 20 -15.79 -9.36 10.54
CA LEU A 20 -16.59 -10.50 10.97
C LEU A 20 -17.16 -11.18 9.73
N LEU A 21 -16.84 -12.45 9.53
CA LEU A 21 -17.26 -13.22 8.36
C LEU A 21 -18.33 -14.21 8.80
N ASP A 22 -19.49 -14.24 8.16
CA ASP A 22 -20.27 -15.48 8.13
C ASP A 22 -19.49 -16.57 7.37
N PHE A 23 -19.96 -17.82 7.44
CA PHE A 23 -19.28 -18.96 6.85
C PHE A 23 -20.10 -19.62 5.74
N ASP A 24 -21.33 -20.04 6.02
CA ASP A 24 -22.17 -20.83 5.12
C ASP A 24 -22.97 -19.91 4.19
N GLY A 25 -22.61 -19.91 2.91
CA GLY A 25 -23.10 -18.98 1.90
C GLY A 25 -22.12 -17.82 1.67
N THR A 26 -21.28 -17.49 2.64
CA THR A 26 -20.32 -16.37 2.55
C THR A 26 -18.89 -16.82 2.19
N ILE A 27 -18.34 -17.82 2.89
CA ILE A 27 -16.98 -18.36 2.66
C ILE A 27 -17.05 -19.65 1.84
N ILE A 28 -18.07 -20.48 2.12
CA ILE A 28 -18.32 -21.73 1.40
C ILE A 28 -19.76 -21.74 0.89
N ASP A 29 -20.00 -22.38 -0.24
CA ASP A 29 -21.34 -22.83 -0.62
C ASP A 29 -21.53 -24.27 -0.13
N SER A 30 -22.23 -24.41 0.99
CA SER A 30 -22.61 -25.68 1.61
C SER A 30 -24.08 -26.04 1.38
N THR A 31 -24.77 -25.33 0.49
CA THR A 31 -26.23 -25.37 0.34
C THR A 31 -26.75 -26.79 0.10
N GLU A 32 -26.19 -27.50 -0.88
CA GLU A 32 -26.62 -28.86 -1.21
C GLU A 32 -26.35 -29.85 -0.06
N ALA A 33 -25.20 -29.73 0.62
CA ALA A 33 -24.87 -30.58 1.76
C ALA A 33 -25.83 -30.38 2.94
N ILE A 34 -26.23 -29.13 3.21
CA ILE A 34 -27.21 -28.79 4.23
C ILE A 34 -28.60 -29.30 3.83
N VAL A 35 -28.99 -29.18 2.56
CA VAL A 35 -30.25 -29.70 2.03
C VAL A 35 -30.33 -31.22 2.13
N GLU A 36 -29.26 -31.94 1.76
CA GLU A 36 -29.15 -33.40 1.91
C GLU A 36 -29.32 -33.81 3.39
N ASN A 37 -28.69 -33.08 4.30
CA ASN A 37 -28.82 -33.32 5.73
C ASN A 37 -30.26 -33.11 6.22
N TRP A 38 -30.90 -31.99 5.87
CA TRP A 38 -32.28 -31.72 6.29
C TRP A 38 -33.28 -32.71 5.70
N LYS A 39 -33.07 -33.21 4.47
CA LYS A 39 -33.88 -34.31 3.91
C LYS A 39 -33.73 -35.60 4.71
N ARG A 40 -32.49 -35.95 5.09
CA ARG A 40 -32.21 -37.12 5.94
C ARG A 40 -32.89 -37.02 7.30
N ILE A 41 -32.83 -35.84 7.92
CA ILE A 41 -33.40 -35.60 9.25
C ILE A 41 -34.92 -35.44 9.20
N GLY A 42 -35.47 -34.86 8.13
CA GLY A 42 -36.91 -34.87 7.86
C GLY A 42 -37.45 -36.30 7.78
N ASN A 43 -36.76 -37.20 7.09
CA ASN A 43 -37.08 -38.63 7.07
C ASN A 43 -36.88 -39.29 8.46
N GLU A 44 -35.81 -38.92 9.18
CA GLU A 44 -35.60 -39.02 10.64
C GLU A 44 -36.90 -38.93 11.45
N LEU A 45 -37.49 -37.74 11.34
CA LEU A 45 -38.49 -37.22 12.26
C LEU A 45 -39.93 -37.34 11.71
N GLY A 46 -40.09 -37.76 10.45
CA GLY A 46 -41.38 -37.77 9.76
C GLY A 46 -41.90 -36.36 9.42
N ILE A 47 -41.00 -35.41 9.14
CA ILE A 47 -41.30 -34.00 8.87
C ILE A 47 -40.99 -33.69 7.40
N ASP A 48 -41.86 -32.89 6.75
CA ASP A 48 -41.68 -32.46 5.37
C ASP A 48 -40.42 -31.59 5.22
N HIS A 49 -39.52 -31.98 4.31
CA HIS A 49 -38.25 -31.31 4.10
C HIS A 49 -38.42 -29.88 3.59
N GLU A 50 -39.46 -29.58 2.80
CA GLU A 50 -39.72 -28.23 2.30
C GLU A 50 -40.03 -27.24 3.44
N GLU A 51 -40.71 -27.70 4.48
CA GLU A 51 -41.01 -26.87 5.66
C GLU A 51 -39.73 -26.50 6.43
N ILE A 52 -38.81 -27.46 6.56
CA ILE A 52 -37.51 -27.28 7.20
C ILE A 52 -36.67 -26.26 6.41
N LEU A 53 -36.52 -26.48 5.10
CA LEU A 53 -35.70 -25.63 4.22
C LEU A 53 -36.17 -24.19 4.18
N ARG A 54 -37.50 -23.96 4.16
CA ARG A 54 -38.08 -22.60 4.17
C ARG A 54 -37.69 -21.79 5.42
N THR A 55 -37.33 -22.45 6.52
CA THR A 55 -37.11 -21.79 7.81
C THR A 55 -35.68 -21.85 8.33
N SER A 56 -34.78 -22.59 7.68
CA SER A 56 -33.44 -22.92 8.18
C SER A 56 -32.29 -22.05 7.65
N HIS A 57 -32.41 -21.42 6.47
CA HIS A 57 -31.32 -20.62 5.88
C HIS A 57 -30.81 -19.50 6.81
N GLY A 58 -29.50 -19.51 7.07
CA GLY A 58 -28.82 -18.51 7.92
C GLY A 58 -29.22 -18.56 9.40
N ARG A 59 -29.79 -19.68 9.89
CA ARG A 59 -30.22 -19.87 11.29
C ARG A 59 -29.64 -21.13 11.90
N ARG A 60 -29.61 -21.19 13.24
CA ARG A 60 -29.07 -22.35 13.95
C ARG A 60 -30.02 -23.54 13.86
N SER A 61 -29.48 -24.73 13.63
CA SER A 61 -30.26 -25.97 13.60
C SER A 61 -31.04 -26.20 14.90
N ILE A 62 -30.51 -25.80 16.06
CA ILE A 62 -31.21 -25.91 17.35
C ILE A 62 -32.50 -25.08 17.40
N ASP A 63 -32.51 -23.88 16.81
CA ASP A 63 -33.69 -23.00 16.77
C ASP A 63 -34.75 -23.54 15.82
N VAL A 64 -34.32 -24.18 14.73
CA VAL A 64 -35.19 -24.88 13.77
C VAL A 64 -35.83 -26.10 14.46
N LEU A 65 -35.01 -26.96 15.08
CA LEU A 65 -35.50 -28.13 15.81
C LEU A 65 -36.38 -27.75 17.01
N GLN A 66 -36.11 -26.64 17.70
CA GLN A 66 -36.96 -26.18 18.80
C GLN A 66 -38.42 -25.94 18.38
N ARG A 67 -38.66 -25.64 17.10
CA ARG A 67 -40.01 -25.47 16.53
C ARG A 67 -40.59 -26.77 15.98
N LEU A 68 -39.74 -27.62 15.41
CA LEU A 68 -40.14 -28.83 14.70
C LEU A 68 -40.25 -30.06 15.62
N ASP A 69 -39.24 -30.29 16.46
CA ASP A 69 -39.18 -31.34 17.47
C ASP A 69 -38.30 -30.87 18.66
N PRO A 70 -38.91 -30.29 19.71
CA PRO A 70 -38.20 -29.84 20.91
C PRO A 70 -37.35 -30.92 21.59
N THR A 71 -37.66 -32.21 21.42
CA THR A 71 -36.88 -33.29 22.06
C THR A 71 -35.49 -33.45 21.44
N LYS A 72 -35.34 -33.04 20.18
CA LYS A 72 -34.08 -33.05 19.44
C LYS A 72 -33.32 -31.71 19.49
N ALA A 73 -33.92 -30.67 20.07
CA ALA A 73 -33.34 -29.35 20.22
C ALA A 73 -32.32 -29.28 21.38
N ASN A 74 -31.28 -30.12 21.30
CA ASN A 74 -30.18 -30.15 22.28
C ASN A 74 -28.83 -30.29 21.56
N TRP A 75 -27.76 -29.82 22.20
CA TRP A 75 -26.43 -29.76 21.58
C TRP A 75 -25.84 -31.13 21.26
N GLU A 76 -26.18 -32.18 22.02
CA GLU A 76 -25.70 -33.54 21.71
C GLU A 76 -26.23 -33.99 20.35
N TYR A 77 -27.53 -33.85 20.11
CA TYR A 77 -28.13 -34.22 18.83
C TYR A 77 -27.68 -33.30 17.70
N VAL A 78 -27.72 -31.98 17.91
CA VAL A 78 -27.39 -30.98 16.87
C VAL A 78 -25.93 -31.09 16.45
N SER A 79 -24.98 -31.12 17.39
CA SER A 79 -23.56 -31.23 17.05
C SER A 79 -23.24 -32.57 16.40
N LYS A 80 -23.87 -33.67 16.83
CA LYS A 80 -23.71 -34.98 16.17
C LYS A 80 -24.23 -34.96 14.74
N MET A 81 -25.44 -34.45 14.53
CA MET A 81 -26.05 -34.32 13.21
C MET A 81 -25.16 -33.50 12.28
N GLU A 82 -24.71 -32.32 12.72
CA GLU A 82 -23.94 -31.41 11.88
C GLU A 82 -22.51 -31.90 11.65
N SER A 83 -21.87 -32.56 12.62
CA SER A 83 -20.51 -33.14 12.44
C SER A 83 -20.41 -34.13 11.28
N GLN A 84 -21.53 -34.73 10.90
CA GLN A 84 -21.61 -35.71 9.83
C GLN A 84 -21.71 -35.06 8.45
N ILE A 85 -22.15 -33.80 8.36
CA ILE A 85 -22.44 -33.13 7.08
C ILE A 85 -21.19 -33.08 6.19
N PRO A 86 -20.01 -32.63 6.67
CA PRO A 86 -18.82 -32.50 5.82
C PRO A 86 -18.29 -33.84 5.28
N THR A 87 -18.68 -34.96 5.88
CA THR A 87 -18.14 -36.29 5.54
C THR A 87 -19.14 -37.21 4.85
N LEU A 88 -20.44 -37.05 5.12
CA LEU A 88 -21.49 -37.91 4.57
C LEU A 88 -22.18 -37.31 3.34
N SER A 89 -22.06 -36.01 3.11
CA SER A 89 -22.65 -35.37 1.92
C SER A 89 -22.08 -35.94 0.64
N LYS A 90 -22.94 -36.25 -0.33
CA LYS A 90 -22.51 -36.65 -1.69
C LYS A 90 -22.06 -35.46 -2.51
N THR A 91 -22.47 -34.27 -2.09
CA THR A 91 -22.17 -32.99 -2.72
C THR A 91 -21.44 -32.13 -1.68
N PRO A 92 -20.11 -32.27 -1.53
CA PRO A 92 -19.37 -31.49 -0.53
C PRO A 92 -19.44 -29.99 -0.85
N ALA A 93 -19.29 -29.17 0.18
CA ALA A 93 -19.25 -27.72 -0.01
C ALA A 93 -18.09 -27.32 -0.93
N VAL A 94 -18.26 -26.18 -1.62
CA VAL A 94 -17.19 -25.57 -2.42
C VAL A 94 -16.88 -24.17 -1.88
N GLU A 95 -15.70 -23.65 -2.17
CA GLU A 95 -15.35 -22.29 -1.77
C GLU A 95 -16.15 -21.27 -2.58
N ILE A 96 -16.65 -20.21 -1.91
CA ILE A 96 -17.12 -19.02 -2.62
C ILE A 96 -15.91 -18.40 -3.34
N PRO A 97 -16.04 -18.01 -4.63
CA PRO A 97 -14.93 -17.40 -5.36
C PRO A 97 -14.35 -16.20 -4.60
N GLY A 98 -13.03 -16.24 -4.34
CA GLY A 98 -12.30 -15.20 -3.59
C GLY A 98 -12.18 -15.45 -2.07
N ALA A 99 -12.92 -16.42 -1.51
CA ALA A 99 -12.95 -16.66 -0.06
C ALA A 99 -11.57 -16.98 0.53
N ARG A 100 -10.83 -17.90 -0.08
CA ARG A 100 -9.47 -18.25 0.35
C ARG A 100 -8.52 -17.07 0.31
N ASN A 101 -8.57 -16.26 -0.77
CA ASN A 101 -7.70 -15.10 -0.90
C ASN A 101 -7.94 -14.06 0.20
N ILE A 102 -9.20 -13.83 0.57
CA ILE A 102 -9.56 -12.96 1.70
C ILE A 102 -9.04 -13.54 3.02
N LEU A 103 -9.28 -14.81 3.31
CA LEU A 103 -8.81 -15.44 4.55
C LEU A 103 -7.29 -15.43 4.68
N GLU A 104 -6.57 -15.71 3.58
CA GLU A 104 -5.11 -15.65 3.53
C GLU A 104 -4.62 -14.21 3.73
N SER A 105 -5.26 -13.22 3.11
CA SER A 105 -4.90 -11.80 3.27
C SER A 105 -5.11 -11.32 4.71
N LEU A 106 -6.27 -11.62 5.31
CA LEU A 106 -6.57 -11.25 6.69
C LEU A 106 -5.55 -11.84 7.67
N SER A 107 -5.12 -13.09 7.45
CA SER A 107 -4.09 -13.75 8.25
C SER A 107 -2.70 -13.15 8.00
N LYS A 108 -2.27 -13.04 6.73
CA LYS A 108 -0.96 -12.51 6.32
C LYS A 108 -0.72 -11.12 6.90
N PHE A 109 -1.71 -10.24 6.81
CA PHE A 109 -1.59 -8.85 7.24
C PHE A 109 -2.04 -8.62 8.68
N HIS A 110 -2.29 -9.70 9.45
CA HIS A 110 -2.70 -9.63 10.85
C HIS A 110 -3.93 -8.73 11.06
N ILE A 111 -4.82 -8.67 10.06
CA ILE A 111 -6.04 -7.87 10.14
C ILE A 111 -6.98 -8.59 11.12
N PRO A 112 -7.41 -7.91 12.21
CA PRO A 112 -8.27 -8.53 13.21
C PRO A 112 -9.56 -9.06 12.60
N HIS A 113 -9.80 -10.37 12.70
CA HIS A 113 -10.97 -11.00 12.09
C HIS A 113 -11.53 -12.17 12.91
N ALA A 114 -12.80 -12.48 12.67
CA ALA A 114 -13.46 -13.64 13.26
C ALA A 114 -14.51 -14.23 12.32
N ILE A 115 -14.69 -15.56 12.40
CA ILE A 115 -15.85 -16.21 11.81
C ILE A 115 -17.00 -16.19 12.83
N VAL A 116 -18.20 -15.82 12.38
CA VAL A 116 -19.44 -15.81 13.16
C VAL A 116 -20.50 -16.59 12.40
N THR A 117 -20.74 -17.84 12.78
CA THR A 117 -21.61 -18.78 12.04
C THR A 117 -22.79 -19.24 12.88
N SER A 118 -23.87 -19.62 12.21
CA SER A 118 -25.00 -20.35 12.84
C SER A 118 -24.79 -21.86 12.90
N GLY A 119 -23.69 -22.38 12.35
CA GLY A 119 -23.27 -23.77 12.47
C GLY A 119 -22.55 -24.04 13.79
N THR A 120 -22.56 -25.30 14.20
CA THR A 120 -21.80 -25.78 15.37
C THR A 120 -20.30 -25.73 15.13
N LYS A 121 -19.52 -25.78 16.21
CA LYS A 121 -18.06 -25.94 16.15
C LYS A 121 -17.64 -27.17 15.34
N ALA A 122 -18.40 -28.26 15.46
CA ALA A 122 -18.12 -29.49 14.72
C ALA A 122 -18.32 -29.31 13.21
N LEU A 123 -19.36 -28.59 12.80
CA LEU A 123 -19.62 -28.27 11.39
C LEU A 123 -18.52 -27.41 10.79
N LEU A 124 -18.22 -26.28 11.46
CA LEU A 124 -17.20 -25.33 11.03
C LEU A 124 -15.84 -26.03 10.86
N ASN A 125 -15.39 -26.74 11.89
CA ASN A 125 -14.10 -27.44 11.84
C ASN A 125 -14.08 -28.54 10.77
N GLY A 126 -15.19 -29.24 10.56
CA GLY A 126 -15.29 -30.25 9.53
C GLY A 126 -15.08 -29.67 8.13
N TRP A 127 -15.72 -28.54 7.82
CA TRP A 127 -15.53 -27.88 6.52
C TRP A 127 -14.15 -27.26 6.35
N LEU A 128 -13.61 -26.59 7.38
CA LEU A 128 -12.26 -26.05 7.34
C LEU A 128 -11.23 -27.15 7.04
N ASN A 129 -11.39 -28.34 7.61
CA ASN A 129 -10.50 -29.48 7.38
C ASN A 129 -10.69 -30.11 5.99
N VAL A 130 -11.93 -30.31 5.54
CA VAL A 130 -12.22 -30.90 4.22
C VAL A 130 -11.68 -30.01 3.10
N LEU A 131 -11.84 -28.70 3.24
CA LEU A 131 -11.43 -27.72 2.22
C LEU A 131 -10.01 -27.18 2.41
N GLN A 132 -9.33 -27.55 3.51
CA GLN A 132 -8.00 -27.04 3.86
C GLN A 132 -7.95 -25.50 3.82
N LEU A 133 -8.96 -24.87 4.42
CA LEU A 133 -9.06 -23.42 4.52
C LEU A 133 -8.19 -22.90 5.68
N PRO A 134 -7.67 -21.65 5.59
CA PRO A 134 -6.98 -21.03 6.71
C PRO A 134 -7.84 -21.04 7.97
N GLN A 135 -7.22 -21.38 9.11
CA GLN A 135 -7.92 -21.37 10.39
C GLN A 135 -8.13 -19.91 10.85
N PRO A 136 -9.36 -19.52 11.23
CA PRO A 136 -9.64 -18.17 11.67
C PRO A 136 -9.01 -17.88 13.03
N GLN A 137 -8.59 -16.63 13.26
CA GLN A 137 -8.03 -16.19 14.54
C GLN A 137 -9.04 -16.34 15.69
N HIS A 138 -10.30 -15.98 15.42
CA HIS A 138 -11.39 -16.04 16.37
C HIS A 138 -12.63 -16.66 15.72
N VAL A 139 -13.43 -17.36 16.53
CA VAL A 139 -14.71 -17.94 16.09
C VAL A 139 -15.80 -17.65 17.09
N THR A 140 -17.02 -17.46 16.62
CA THR A 140 -18.26 -17.50 17.41
C THR A 140 -19.23 -18.43 16.70
N VAL A 141 -19.54 -19.55 17.34
CA VAL A 141 -20.33 -20.64 16.77
C VAL A 141 -21.74 -20.69 17.38
N ALA A 142 -22.60 -21.58 16.88
CA ALA A 142 -23.97 -21.74 17.35
C ALA A 142 -24.07 -21.94 18.87
N GLU A 143 -23.15 -22.72 19.44
CA GLU A 143 -23.10 -23.07 20.86
C GLU A 143 -22.73 -21.88 21.75
N ASP A 144 -22.07 -20.86 21.19
CA ASP A 144 -21.58 -19.71 21.94
C ASP A 144 -22.69 -18.69 22.25
N VAL A 145 -23.89 -18.81 21.67
CA VAL A 145 -24.95 -17.81 21.78
C VAL A 145 -26.25 -18.39 22.34
N THR A 146 -27.03 -17.55 23.01
CA THR A 146 -28.36 -17.92 23.51
C THR A 146 -29.41 -17.73 22.41
N LEU A 147 -29.33 -16.65 21.64
CA LEU A 147 -30.23 -16.33 20.53
C LEU A 147 -29.46 -16.30 19.20
N GLY A 148 -30.00 -17.00 18.19
CA GLY A 148 -29.44 -17.02 16.84
C GLY A 148 -29.86 -15.80 16.00
N LYS A 149 -29.25 -15.65 14.83
CA LYS A 149 -29.61 -14.60 13.85
C LYS A 149 -31.15 -14.62 13.59
N PRO A 150 -31.84 -13.47 13.58
CA PRO A 150 -31.33 -12.11 13.44
C PRO A 150 -30.92 -11.42 14.76
N ASP A 151 -30.87 -12.13 15.88
CA ASP A 151 -30.33 -11.55 17.11
C ASP A 151 -28.83 -11.22 16.93
N PRO A 152 -28.36 -10.05 17.37
CA PRO A 152 -26.99 -9.60 17.21
C PRO A 152 -25.96 -10.27 18.14
N GLU A 153 -26.36 -11.15 19.07
CA GLU A 153 -25.47 -11.74 20.09
C GLU A 153 -24.17 -12.31 19.51
N GLY A 154 -24.26 -13.08 18.41
CA GLY A 154 -23.09 -13.67 17.75
C GLY A 154 -22.10 -12.64 17.24
N TYR A 155 -22.58 -11.64 16.48
CA TYR A 155 -21.71 -10.58 15.96
C TYR A 155 -21.19 -9.66 17.07
N ARG A 156 -21.95 -9.41 18.15
CA ARG A 156 -21.46 -8.66 19.31
C ARG A 156 -20.31 -9.39 20.02
N LYS A 157 -20.42 -10.70 20.20
CA LYS A 157 -19.35 -11.53 20.77
C LYS A 157 -18.12 -11.57 19.87
N GLY A 158 -18.31 -11.74 18.55
CA GLY A 158 -17.23 -11.66 17.57
C GLY A 158 -16.52 -10.30 17.59
N LYS A 159 -17.29 -9.21 17.56
CA LYS A 159 -16.80 -7.83 17.67
C LYS A 159 -15.97 -7.63 18.94
N ALA A 160 -16.47 -8.09 20.08
CA ALA A 160 -15.75 -7.97 21.35
C ALA A 160 -14.41 -8.73 21.33
N LYS A 161 -14.35 -9.94 20.76
CA LYS A 161 -13.09 -10.71 20.62
C LYS A 161 -12.06 -9.97 19.76
N ILE A 162 -12.49 -9.47 18.60
CA ILE A 162 -11.64 -8.69 17.68
C ILE A 162 -11.12 -7.41 18.32
N LEU A 163 -12.00 -6.63 18.96
CA LEU A 163 -11.57 -5.37 19.59
C LEU A 163 -10.63 -5.62 20.77
N ALA A 164 -10.81 -6.71 21.51
CA ALA A 164 -9.92 -7.11 22.59
C ALA A 164 -8.55 -7.64 22.11
N SER A 165 -8.44 -8.09 20.86
CA SER A 165 -7.17 -8.57 20.29
C SER A 165 -6.32 -7.44 19.70
N ARG A 166 -6.82 -6.21 19.62
CA ARG A 166 -6.07 -5.05 19.13
C ARG A 166 -5.05 -4.61 20.18
N GLU A 167 -3.85 -4.25 19.73
CA GLU A 167 -2.84 -3.72 20.62
C GLU A 167 -3.28 -2.37 21.21
N ASN A 168 -2.89 -2.11 22.46
CA ASN A 168 -3.21 -0.90 23.22
C ASN A 168 -2.57 0.35 22.56
N GLY A 169 -3.19 0.88 21.51
CA GLY A 169 -2.71 2.07 20.78
C GLY A 169 -3.68 2.55 19.70
N ASP A 170 -4.53 1.66 19.20
CA ASP A 170 -5.42 1.94 18.07
C ASP A 170 -6.80 2.50 18.54
N GLN A 171 -6.77 3.66 19.19
CA GLN A 171 -7.93 4.31 19.82
C GLN A 171 -8.87 5.05 18.82
N GLY A 172 -8.66 4.93 17.52
CA GLY A 172 -9.29 5.83 16.54
C GLY A 172 -10.63 5.38 15.95
N LYS A 173 -10.87 4.06 15.81
CA LYS A 173 -12.08 3.51 15.15
C LYS A 173 -12.56 2.23 15.83
N GLU A 174 -13.86 2.13 16.09
CA GLU A 174 -14.53 0.92 16.60
C GLU A 174 -15.50 0.28 15.58
N ASP A 175 -15.53 0.82 14.37
CA ASP A 175 -16.37 0.33 13.29
C ASP A 175 -15.82 -1.00 12.78
N VAL A 176 -16.66 -2.03 12.80
CA VAL A 176 -16.34 -3.38 12.35
C VAL A 176 -17.23 -3.70 11.14
N LEU A 177 -16.63 -4.34 10.14
CA LEU A 177 -17.34 -4.83 8.97
C LEU A 177 -17.86 -6.23 9.21
N VAL A 178 -19.12 -6.48 8.90
CA VAL A 178 -19.70 -7.82 8.79
C VAL A 178 -19.80 -8.17 7.30
N VAL A 179 -19.35 -9.35 6.92
CA VAL A 179 -19.55 -9.92 5.58
C VAL A 179 -20.54 -11.07 5.71
N GLU A 180 -21.63 -11.01 4.94
CA GLU A 180 -22.77 -11.94 5.09
C GLU A 180 -23.57 -12.15 3.79
N ASP A 181 -24.24 -13.28 3.63
CA ASP A 181 -25.06 -13.61 2.46
C ASP A 181 -26.57 -13.71 2.74
N ALA A 182 -26.99 -13.78 4.01
CA ALA A 182 -28.38 -13.99 4.37
C ALA A 182 -29.05 -12.76 5.05
N PRO A 183 -30.34 -12.48 4.74
CA PRO A 183 -31.10 -11.39 5.40
C PRO A 183 -31.12 -11.45 6.92
N ALA A 184 -31.10 -12.65 7.51
CA ALA A 184 -31.08 -12.81 8.96
C ALA A 184 -29.76 -12.31 9.57
N GLY A 185 -28.61 -12.66 8.99
CA GLY A 185 -27.33 -12.19 9.49
C GLY A 185 -27.07 -10.73 9.15
N ILE A 186 -27.55 -10.21 8.02
CA ILE A 186 -27.46 -8.77 7.71
C ILE A 186 -28.13 -7.99 8.85
N ARG A 187 -29.38 -8.33 9.19
CA ARG A 187 -30.09 -7.69 10.30
C ARG A 187 -29.36 -7.84 11.64
N ALA A 188 -28.76 -8.99 11.91
CA ALA A 188 -27.96 -9.21 13.11
C ALA A 188 -26.70 -8.30 13.14
N GLY A 189 -25.99 -8.18 12.01
CA GLY A 189 -24.83 -7.29 11.88
C GLY A 189 -25.20 -5.83 12.07
N LYS A 190 -26.32 -5.37 11.47
CA LYS A 190 -26.84 -4.02 11.70
C LYS A 190 -27.24 -3.79 13.15
N ALA A 191 -27.93 -4.74 13.79
CA ALA A 191 -28.31 -4.67 15.20
C ALA A 191 -27.11 -4.77 16.18
N ALA A 192 -25.95 -5.25 15.70
CA ALA A 192 -24.67 -5.21 16.40
C ALA A 192 -23.91 -3.87 16.23
N ASN A 193 -24.51 -2.88 15.55
CA ASN A 193 -23.90 -1.61 15.19
C ASN A 193 -22.62 -1.80 14.36
N CYS A 194 -22.71 -2.68 13.36
CA CYS A 194 -21.67 -2.90 12.36
C CYS A 194 -22.14 -2.36 10.99
N LYS A 195 -21.16 -2.10 10.13
CA LYS A 195 -21.40 -2.00 8.68
C LYS A 195 -21.48 -3.40 8.10
N VAL A 196 -22.29 -3.59 7.05
CA VAL A 196 -22.53 -4.91 6.45
C VAL A 196 -22.27 -4.86 4.95
N LEU A 197 -21.29 -5.65 4.51
CA LEU A 197 -21.08 -6.00 3.11
C LEU A 197 -21.81 -7.32 2.84
N ALA A 198 -22.82 -7.29 1.98
CA ALA A 198 -23.52 -8.49 1.58
C ALA A 198 -22.87 -9.18 0.38
N VAL A 199 -22.84 -10.50 0.37
CA VAL A 199 -22.40 -11.33 -0.75
C VAL A 199 -23.63 -12.00 -1.38
N ALA A 200 -23.91 -11.73 -2.65
CA ALA A 200 -25.12 -12.18 -3.35
C ALA A 200 -25.01 -13.60 -3.90
N THR A 201 -24.65 -14.55 -3.03
CA THR A 201 -24.43 -15.96 -3.34
C THR A 201 -25.67 -16.81 -3.12
N THR A 202 -26.47 -16.51 -2.10
CA THR A 202 -27.63 -17.33 -1.70
C THR A 202 -28.98 -16.62 -1.86
N HIS A 203 -29.01 -15.29 -1.89
CA HIS A 203 -30.23 -14.48 -1.99
C HIS A 203 -30.12 -13.41 -3.07
N SER A 204 -31.27 -12.90 -3.54
CA SER A 204 -31.29 -11.82 -4.52
C SER A 204 -30.77 -10.51 -3.92
N VAL A 205 -30.18 -9.68 -4.78
CA VAL A 205 -29.65 -8.36 -4.38
C VAL A 205 -30.73 -7.50 -3.71
N GLU A 206 -31.97 -7.59 -4.16
CA GLU A 206 -33.12 -6.88 -3.59
C GLU A 206 -33.36 -7.28 -2.14
N ALA A 207 -33.40 -8.59 -1.86
CA ALA A 207 -33.61 -9.09 -0.50
C ALA A 207 -32.47 -8.68 0.46
N LEU A 208 -31.24 -8.64 -0.02
CA LEU A 208 -30.07 -8.21 0.76
C LEU A 208 -30.12 -6.70 1.07
N LYS A 209 -30.52 -5.89 0.09
CA LYS A 209 -30.73 -4.45 0.29
C LYS A 209 -31.87 -4.16 1.25
N GLU A 210 -33.01 -4.84 1.11
CA GLU A 210 -34.16 -4.73 2.02
C GLU A 210 -33.80 -5.14 3.46
N ALA A 211 -32.87 -6.08 3.63
CA ALA A 211 -32.37 -6.48 4.95
C ALA A 211 -31.45 -5.43 5.61
N GLY A 212 -31.01 -4.41 4.86
CA GLY A 212 -30.22 -3.29 5.36
C GLY A 212 -28.72 -3.39 5.11
N ALA A 213 -28.27 -4.14 4.10
CA ALA A 213 -26.87 -4.18 3.69
C ALA A 213 -26.38 -2.78 3.27
N ASP A 214 -25.18 -2.38 3.70
CA ASP A 214 -24.57 -1.11 3.29
C ASP A 214 -24.00 -1.21 1.86
N TRP A 215 -23.45 -2.38 1.51
CA TRP A 215 -22.92 -2.69 0.18
C TRP A 215 -23.32 -4.11 -0.22
N VAL A 216 -23.36 -4.40 -1.52
CA VAL A 216 -23.62 -5.75 -2.05
C VAL A 216 -22.61 -6.04 -3.16
N VAL A 217 -21.92 -7.18 -3.05
CA VAL A 217 -21.03 -7.71 -4.08
C VAL A 217 -21.53 -9.08 -4.55
N ARG A 218 -21.16 -9.49 -5.76
CA ARG A 218 -21.55 -10.80 -6.29
C ARG A 218 -20.90 -11.95 -5.51
N ASP A 219 -19.60 -11.82 -5.26
CA ASP A 219 -18.75 -12.81 -4.60
C ASP A 219 -17.51 -12.11 -4.04
N LEU A 220 -16.66 -12.85 -3.34
CA LEU A 220 -15.49 -12.29 -2.64
C LEU A 220 -14.32 -11.92 -3.57
N ARG A 221 -14.39 -12.16 -4.89
CA ARG A 221 -13.37 -11.63 -5.84
C ARG A 221 -13.42 -10.11 -5.99
N PHE A 222 -14.51 -9.49 -5.56
CA PHE A 222 -14.69 -8.03 -5.55
C PHE A 222 -14.28 -7.40 -4.22
N VAL A 223 -13.63 -8.17 -3.35
CA VAL A 223 -13.14 -7.72 -2.05
C VAL A 223 -11.65 -8.05 -2.02
N GLY A 224 -10.85 -7.11 -1.51
CA GLY A 224 -9.41 -7.30 -1.38
C GLY A 224 -8.83 -6.29 -0.39
N VAL A 225 -7.56 -6.49 -0.07
CA VAL A 225 -6.73 -5.46 0.59
C VAL A 225 -6.08 -4.60 -0.49
N GLU A 226 -5.75 -3.36 -0.14
CA GLU A 226 -5.06 -2.47 -1.08
C GLU A 226 -3.65 -2.99 -1.39
N ARG A 227 -3.32 -3.07 -2.67
CA ARG A 227 -2.05 -3.60 -3.17
C ARG A 227 -1.19 -2.48 -3.75
N VAL A 228 0.03 -2.37 -3.23
CA VAL A 228 1.02 -1.40 -3.69
C VAL A 228 2.19 -2.14 -4.34
N PHE A 229 2.42 -1.89 -5.63
CA PHE A 229 3.59 -2.41 -6.32
C PHE A 229 4.71 -1.37 -6.33
N ILE A 230 5.83 -1.66 -5.68
CA ILE A 230 6.98 -0.77 -5.57
C ILE A 230 8.18 -1.31 -6.34
N THR A 231 8.74 -0.50 -7.22
CA THR A 231 10.08 -0.73 -7.76
C THR A 231 11.08 0.07 -6.95
N GLY A 232 12.30 -0.46 -6.77
CA GLY A 232 13.36 0.29 -6.10
C GLY A 232 13.31 0.24 -4.57
N ALA A 233 12.56 -0.69 -3.97
CA ALA A 233 12.50 -0.91 -2.52
C ALA A 233 13.87 -1.28 -1.88
N THR A 234 14.87 -1.61 -2.70
CA THR A 234 16.27 -1.84 -2.28
C THR A 234 17.19 -0.64 -2.51
N GLY A 235 16.66 0.42 -3.14
CA GLY A 235 17.29 1.71 -3.38
C GLY A 235 17.27 2.62 -2.16
N TYR A 236 17.89 3.79 -2.29
CA TYR A 236 17.98 4.76 -1.19
C TYR A 236 16.63 5.39 -0.85
N VAL A 237 15.97 6.03 -1.84
CA VAL A 237 14.65 6.64 -1.64
C VAL A 237 13.57 5.56 -1.54
N GLY A 238 13.57 4.59 -2.46
CA GLY A 238 12.57 3.52 -2.46
C GLY A 238 12.63 2.63 -1.22
N GLY A 239 13.82 2.37 -0.67
CA GLY A 239 13.96 1.64 0.59
C GLY A 239 13.42 2.40 1.79
N GLN A 240 13.67 3.71 1.89
CA GLN A 240 13.02 4.54 2.92
C GLN A 240 11.51 4.61 2.72
N THR A 241 11.05 4.71 1.46
CA THR A 241 9.62 4.73 1.11
C THR A 241 8.92 3.44 1.54
N ALA A 242 9.55 2.29 1.32
CA ALA A 242 9.03 1.00 1.78
C ALA A 242 8.92 0.94 3.31
N VAL A 243 9.93 1.43 4.05
CA VAL A 243 9.86 1.52 5.53
C VAL A 243 8.66 2.39 5.94
N THR A 244 8.61 3.63 5.45
CA THR A 244 7.59 4.59 5.84
C THR A 244 6.17 4.12 5.48
N LEU A 245 6.01 3.46 4.32
CA LEU A 245 4.71 2.91 3.90
C LEU A 245 4.27 1.72 4.76
N ILE A 246 5.15 0.73 4.97
CA ILE A 246 4.79 -0.51 5.68
C ILE A 246 4.60 -0.24 7.19
N ASP A 247 5.39 0.67 7.77
CA ASP A 247 5.22 1.06 9.18
C ASP A 247 3.92 1.84 9.41
N ALA A 248 3.49 2.67 8.44
CA ALA A 248 2.22 3.40 8.51
C ALA A 248 1.01 2.53 8.19
N HIS A 249 1.15 1.62 7.23
CA HIS A 249 0.09 0.75 6.72
C HIS A 249 0.55 -0.71 6.64
N PRO A 250 0.67 -1.41 7.80
CA PRO A 250 1.01 -2.83 7.82
C PRO A 250 -0.06 -3.70 7.15
N GLU A 251 -1.27 -3.17 6.93
CA GLU A 251 -2.39 -3.82 6.27
C GLU A 251 -2.32 -3.82 4.73
N TYR A 252 -1.40 -3.07 4.11
CA TYR A 252 -1.25 -3.03 2.66
C TYR A 252 -0.48 -4.23 2.13
N ASP A 253 -0.93 -4.79 1.01
CA ASP A 253 -0.17 -5.81 0.26
C ASP A 253 0.92 -5.12 -0.56
N VAL A 254 2.06 -4.90 0.06
CA VAL A 254 3.24 -4.32 -0.62
C VAL A 254 4.01 -5.42 -1.35
N VAL A 255 4.17 -5.24 -2.65
CA VAL A 255 4.94 -6.13 -3.53
C VAL A 255 6.13 -5.37 -4.09
N ALA A 256 7.33 -5.91 -3.90
CA ALA A 256 8.57 -5.28 -4.33
C ALA A 256 9.22 -6.02 -5.52
N LEU A 257 9.58 -5.27 -6.57
CA LEU A 257 10.49 -5.74 -7.61
C LEU A 257 11.93 -5.79 -7.07
N VAL A 258 12.57 -6.96 -7.16
CA VAL A 258 13.95 -7.18 -6.74
C VAL A 258 14.72 -7.92 -7.83
N ARG A 259 16.03 -7.67 -7.94
CA ARG A 259 16.83 -8.26 -9.04
C ARG A 259 17.21 -9.72 -8.82
N ASP A 260 17.22 -10.16 -7.56
CA ASP A 260 17.76 -11.45 -7.16
C ASP A 260 17.15 -11.90 -5.82
N GLN A 261 17.37 -13.18 -5.49
CA GLN A 261 16.88 -13.79 -4.26
C GLN A 261 17.52 -13.17 -3.00
N GLU A 262 18.78 -12.72 -3.07
CA GLU A 262 19.46 -12.11 -1.91
C GLU A 262 18.77 -10.81 -1.50
N GLN A 263 18.38 -9.98 -2.46
CA GLN A 263 17.57 -8.78 -2.23
C GLN A 263 16.19 -9.14 -1.65
N ALA A 264 15.55 -10.19 -2.18
CA ALA A 264 14.27 -10.67 -1.66
C ALA A 264 14.37 -11.07 -0.18
N ASP A 265 15.41 -11.82 0.19
CA ASP A 265 15.63 -12.30 1.54
C ASP A 265 15.91 -11.15 2.51
N LYS A 266 16.69 -10.15 2.10
CA LYS A 266 16.94 -8.93 2.89
C LYS A 266 15.67 -8.11 3.13
N LEU A 267 14.81 -7.98 2.12
CA LEU A 267 13.51 -7.32 2.29
C LEU A 267 12.63 -8.10 3.27
N LYS A 268 12.47 -9.41 3.09
CA LYS A 268 11.64 -10.27 3.95
C LYS A 268 12.14 -10.32 5.39
N SER A 269 13.46 -10.25 5.60
CA SER A 269 14.03 -10.18 6.94
C SER A 269 13.65 -8.90 7.69
N ARG A 270 13.42 -7.79 6.97
CA ARG A 270 12.97 -6.52 7.58
C ARG A 270 11.44 -6.44 7.64
N PHE A 271 10.77 -6.93 6.61
CA PHE A 271 9.32 -6.86 6.42
C PHE A 271 8.76 -8.27 6.16
N PRO A 272 8.39 -9.04 7.20
CA PRO A 272 7.97 -10.43 7.03
C PRO A 272 6.81 -10.65 6.06
N ASN A 273 5.91 -9.66 5.95
CA ASN A 273 4.70 -9.75 5.11
C ASN A 273 4.90 -9.19 3.70
N ILE A 274 6.06 -8.63 3.36
CA ILE A 274 6.31 -8.10 2.02
C ILE A 274 6.38 -9.26 1.00
N SER A 275 5.69 -9.09 -0.12
CA SER A 275 5.85 -9.98 -1.27
C SER A 275 6.95 -9.46 -2.19
N THR A 276 7.65 -10.35 -2.86
CA THR A 276 8.77 -10.00 -3.75
C THR A 276 8.63 -10.70 -5.09
N VAL A 277 8.87 -9.98 -6.17
CA VAL A 277 8.94 -10.53 -7.52
C VAL A 277 10.36 -10.33 -8.07
N ILE A 278 10.95 -11.37 -8.64
CA ILE A 278 12.30 -11.30 -9.22
C ILE A 278 12.20 -10.76 -10.65
N GLY A 279 12.91 -9.66 -10.92
CA GLY A 279 12.98 -9.03 -12.22
C GLY A 279 13.73 -7.69 -12.19
N THR A 280 13.83 -7.08 -13.36
CA THR A 280 14.52 -5.82 -13.62
C THR A 280 13.58 -4.80 -14.25
N LEU A 281 14.04 -3.57 -14.44
CA LEU A 281 13.26 -2.54 -15.13
C LEU A 281 13.11 -2.80 -16.64
N ASP A 282 13.83 -3.78 -17.19
CA ASP A 282 13.74 -4.20 -18.59
C ASP A 282 12.79 -5.40 -18.80
N ASP A 283 12.31 -6.03 -17.73
CA ASP A 283 11.41 -7.18 -17.79
C ASP A 283 9.95 -6.76 -18.01
N ASP A 284 9.62 -6.33 -19.24
CA ASP A 284 8.31 -5.81 -19.64
C ASP A 284 7.12 -6.65 -19.16
N ALA A 285 7.20 -7.97 -19.32
CA ALA A 285 6.12 -8.88 -18.94
C ALA A 285 5.86 -8.87 -17.43
N VAL A 286 6.92 -8.89 -16.62
CA VAL A 286 6.83 -8.87 -15.15
C VAL A 286 6.25 -7.54 -14.68
N LEU A 287 6.74 -6.43 -15.23
CA LEU A 287 6.26 -5.09 -14.88
C LEU A 287 4.78 -4.92 -15.21
N LYS A 288 4.33 -5.37 -16.40
CA LYS A 288 2.92 -5.30 -16.80
C LYS A 288 2.04 -6.16 -15.92
N GLU A 289 2.44 -7.39 -15.65
CA GLU A 289 1.67 -8.33 -14.84
C GLU A 289 1.44 -7.80 -13.42
N GLU A 290 2.49 -7.32 -12.75
CA GLU A 290 2.37 -6.85 -11.38
C GLU A 290 1.67 -5.49 -11.29
N ALA A 291 1.90 -4.60 -12.26
CA ALA A 291 1.17 -3.34 -12.34
C ALA A 291 -0.32 -3.53 -12.62
N ALA A 292 -0.72 -4.54 -13.40
CA ALA A 292 -2.14 -4.83 -13.65
C ALA A 292 -2.91 -5.28 -12.40
N LYS A 293 -2.21 -5.82 -11.41
CA LYS A 293 -2.78 -6.24 -10.11
C LYS A 293 -2.80 -5.11 -9.09
N ALA A 294 -2.04 -4.04 -9.32
CA ALA A 294 -1.76 -3.01 -8.33
C ALA A 294 -2.77 -1.86 -8.34
N ASP A 295 -2.93 -1.25 -7.18
CA ASP A 295 -3.83 -0.11 -6.95
C ASP A 295 -3.02 1.18 -6.94
N VAL A 296 -1.78 1.06 -6.49
CA VAL A 296 -0.76 2.08 -6.61
C VAL A 296 0.52 1.43 -7.10
N VAL A 297 1.13 2.00 -8.14
CA VAL A 297 2.49 1.70 -8.54
C VAL A 297 3.40 2.82 -8.07
N LEU A 298 4.39 2.48 -7.26
CA LEU A 298 5.47 3.37 -6.83
C LEU A 298 6.72 3.06 -7.65
N GLN A 299 6.96 3.83 -8.72
CA GLN A 299 8.21 3.76 -9.47
C GLN A 299 9.27 4.58 -8.74
N THR A 300 10.04 3.95 -7.84
CA THR A 300 11.11 4.61 -7.08
C THR A 300 12.52 4.11 -7.43
N ALA A 301 12.62 3.23 -8.45
CA ALA A 301 13.89 2.62 -8.86
C ALA A 301 14.79 3.54 -9.70
N SER A 302 14.20 4.37 -10.57
CA SER A 302 14.94 5.23 -11.50
C SER A 302 14.04 6.35 -12.04
N SER A 303 14.60 7.56 -12.08
CA SER A 303 14.04 8.75 -12.73
C SER A 303 14.27 8.76 -14.26
N ASP A 304 15.11 7.86 -14.77
CA ASP A 304 15.64 7.92 -16.14
C ASP A 304 15.40 6.64 -16.95
N HIS A 305 14.25 5.97 -16.74
CA HIS A 305 13.96 4.66 -17.37
C HIS A 305 12.60 4.59 -18.09
N VAL A 306 12.55 5.14 -19.31
CA VAL A 306 11.35 5.17 -20.16
C VAL A 306 10.69 3.80 -20.42
N PRO A 307 11.42 2.70 -20.71
CA PRO A 307 10.77 1.40 -20.96
C PRO A 307 9.90 0.94 -19.79
N ALA A 308 10.45 0.94 -18.57
CA ALA A 308 9.70 0.65 -17.35
C ALA A 308 8.47 1.54 -17.15
N VAL A 309 8.55 2.85 -17.40
CA VAL A 309 7.37 3.74 -17.36
C VAL A 309 6.27 3.22 -18.28
N ASN A 310 6.62 2.90 -19.53
CA ASN A 310 5.65 2.39 -20.50
C ASN A 310 5.06 1.05 -20.08
N SER A 311 5.88 0.11 -19.60
CA SER A 311 5.41 -1.21 -19.15
C SER A 311 4.48 -1.11 -17.94
N LEU A 312 4.83 -0.30 -16.94
CA LEU A 312 4.03 -0.11 -15.73
C LEU A 312 2.69 0.57 -16.03
N LEU A 313 2.69 1.63 -16.84
CA LEU A 313 1.46 2.30 -17.26
C LEU A 313 0.57 1.38 -18.10
N ALA A 314 1.15 0.60 -19.02
CA ALA A 314 0.39 -0.37 -19.81
C ALA A 314 -0.22 -1.47 -18.93
N GLY A 315 0.51 -1.95 -17.91
CA GLY A 315 0.00 -2.88 -16.92
C GLY A 315 -1.21 -2.32 -16.17
N LEU A 316 -1.07 -1.13 -15.56
CA LEU A 316 -2.17 -0.45 -14.85
C LEU A 316 -3.42 -0.28 -15.74
N ALA A 317 -3.23 0.15 -16.98
CA ALA A 317 -4.32 0.35 -17.94
C ALA A 317 -5.04 -0.94 -18.33
N SER A 318 -4.36 -2.08 -18.31
CA SER A 318 -4.93 -3.40 -18.58
C SER A 318 -5.56 -4.07 -17.36
N GLY A 319 -5.31 -3.53 -16.18
CA GLY A 319 -5.64 -4.12 -14.90
C GLY A 319 -7.05 -3.80 -14.41
N THR A 320 -7.12 -3.53 -13.10
CA THR A 320 -8.35 -3.20 -12.36
C THR A 320 -9.03 -1.90 -12.79
N GLY A 321 -8.32 -1.01 -13.50
CA GLY A 321 -8.81 0.33 -13.86
C GLY A 321 -8.78 1.35 -12.71
N ARG A 322 -8.35 0.96 -11.50
CA ARG A 322 -8.21 1.84 -10.32
C ARG A 322 -6.77 2.33 -10.08
N GLY A 323 -5.83 1.66 -10.73
CA GLY A 323 -4.39 1.83 -10.56
C GLY A 323 -3.92 3.27 -10.80
N LYS A 324 -3.15 3.81 -9.85
CA LYS A 324 -2.48 5.11 -10.00
C LYS A 324 -0.97 4.93 -10.01
N TYR A 325 -0.30 5.80 -10.75
CA TYR A 325 1.14 5.72 -10.96
C TYR A 325 1.84 6.89 -10.30
N ILE A 326 2.77 6.62 -9.38
CA ILE A 326 3.58 7.64 -8.71
C ILE A 326 5.04 7.41 -9.07
N HIS A 327 5.66 8.41 -9.68
CA HIS A 327 7.00 8.36 -10.25
C HIS A 327 7.99 9.19 -9.43
N ILE A 328 9.18 8.65 -9.18
CA ILE A 328 10.31 9.47 -8.73
C ILE A 328 10.97 10.14 -9.94
N SER A 329 11.09 11.46 -9.91
CA SER A 329 11.93 12.26 -10.80
C SER A 329 12.98 13.00 -9.97
N GLY A 330 13.30 14.26 -10.27
CA GLY A 330 14.20 15.07 -9.46
C GLY A 330 14.25 16.52 -9.93
N THR A 331 14.52 17.47 -9.01
CA THR A 331 14.62 18.89 -9.38
C THR A 331 15.83 19.20 -10.28
N GLY A 332 16.66 18.21 -10.64
CA GLY A 332 17.64 18.35 -11.69
C GLY A 332 17.03 18.81 -13.03
N VAL A 333 15.74 18.55 -13.26
CA VAL A 333 14.98 19.10 -14.40
C VAL A 333 14.97 20.64 -14.42
N LEU A 334 15.12 21.28 -13.26
CA LEU A 334 15.13 22.74 -13.10
C LEU A 334 16.54 23.34 -13.18
N ASN A 335 17.57 22.53 -13.44
CA ASN A 335 18.96 22.96 -13.33
C ASN A 335 19.25 24.17 -14.23
N ASP A 336 19.53 25.30 -13.59
CA ASP A 336 19.78 26.58 -14.24
C ASP A 336 21.23 27.04 -14.04
N MET A 337 21.94 27.18 -15.15
CA MET A 337 23.30 27.73 -15.24
C MET A 337 23.37 28.98 -16.12
N SER A 338 22.24 29.64 -16.40
CA SER A 338 22.15 30.80 -17.30
C SER A 338 23.01 31.99 -16.88
N THR A 339 23.25 32.16 -15.57
CA THR A 339 24.15 33.19 -15.02
C THR A 339 25.62 32.76 -14.94
N GLY A 340 25.95 31.57 -15.44
CA GLY A 340 27.27 30.94 -15.36
C GLY A 340 27.41 30.02 -14.13
N PRO A 341 28.29 29.00 -14.20
CA PRO A 341 28.49 28.03 -13.12
C PRO A 341 28.90 28.69 -11.81
N GLY A 342 28.25 28.28 -10.72
CA GLY A 342 28.52 28.78 -9.38
C GLY A 342 27.91 30.13 -9.06
N ASN A 343 27.22 30.79 -10.01
CA ASN A 343 26.51 32.05 -9.77
C ASN A 343 25.04 31.76 -9.40
N PRO A 344 24.43 32.56 -8.51
CA PRO A 344 23.04 32.37 -8.09
C PRO A 344 22.06 32.84 -9.16
N THR A 345 20.92 32.17 -9.25
CA THR A 345 19.76 32.60 -10.04
C THR A 345 18.59 32.98 -9.13
N SER A 346 17.71 33.86 -9.63
CA SER A 346 16.58 34.40 -8.84
C SER A 346 15.27 33.63 -9.03
N LYS A 347 15.13 32.82 -10.10
CA LYS A 347 13.92 32.04 -10.37
C LYS A 347 13.79 30.92 -9.33
N ILE A 348 12.56 30.77 -8.85
CA ILE A 348 12.12 29.70 -7.96
C ILE A 348 10.84 29.16 -8.60
N TYR A 349 10.78 27.86 -8.85
CA TYR A 349 9.63 27.22 -9.48
C TYR A 349 8.65 26.72 -8.43
N ASP A 350 7.39 27.11 -8.52
CA ASP A 350 6.34 26.59 -7.66
C ASP A 350 5.48 25.59 -8.43
N ASP A 351 5.26 24.39 -7.87
CA ASP A 351 4.56 23.27 -8.53
C ASP A 351 3.05 23.51 -8.74
N VAL A 352 2.52 24.62 -8.24
CA VAL A 352 1.15 25.08 -8.52
C VAL A 352 1.17 26.29 -9.44
N LYS A 353 1.91 27.34 -9.09
CA LYS A 353 1.90 28.62 -9.82
C LYS A 353 2.59 28.51 -11.18
N ASP A 354 3.69 27.77 -11.27
CA ASP A 354 4.53 27.67 -12.47
C ASP A 354 4.32 26.34 -13.22
N ILE A 355 3.24 25.59 -12.92
CA ILE A 355 3.01 24.24 -13.47
C ILE A 355 3.09 24.17 -15.00
N HIS A 356 2.50 25.16 -15.70
CA HIS A 356 2.57 25.23 -17.15
C HIS A 356 3.99 25.45 -17.68
N GLU A 357 4.84 26.16 -16.96
CA GLU A 357 6.25 26.33 -17.33
C GLU A 357 7.02 25.03 -17.10
N ILE A 358 6.80 24.38 -15.95
CA ILE A 358 7.47 23.13 -15.54
C ILE A 358 7.21 22.00 -16.56
N ILE A 359 5.94 21.79 -16.95
CA ILE A 359 5.59 20.73 -17.91
C ILE A 359 5.91 21.12 -19.36
N ASN A 360 6.47 22.30 -19.62
CA ASN A 360 6.93 22.72 -20.95
C ASN A 360 8.42 23.08 -20.96
N LEU A 361 9.18 22.64 -19.96
CA LEU A 361 10.64 22.74 -19.97
C LEU A 361 11.25 22.03 -21.19
N PRO A 362 12.43 22.48 -21.68
CA PRO A 362 13.08 21.89 -22.85
C PRO A 362 13.32 20.39 -22.72
N ALA A 363 13.21 19.65 -23.82
CA ALA A 363 13.34 18.18 -23.83
C ALA A 363 14.73 17.70 -23.40
N GLU A 364 15.75 18.54 -23.51
CA GLU A 364 17.13 18.29 -23.11
C GLU A 364 17.36 18.50 -21.60
N ALA A 365 16.40 19.07 -20.88
CA ALA A 365 16.47 19.18 -19.43
C ALA A 365 16.54 17.77 -18.81
N LEU A 366 17.30 17.64 -17.72
CA LEU A 366 17.50 16.35 -17.04
C LEU A 366 16.15 15.76 -16.64
N HIS A 367 16.00 14.44 -16.78
CA HIS A 367 14.77 13.69 -16.49
C HIS A 367 13.55 14.03 -17.36
N ARG A 368 13.58 15.14 -18.13
CA ARG A 368 12.39 15.65 -18.84
C ARG A 368 11.79 14.63 -19.80
N ASN A 369 12.63 13.91 -20.53
CA ASN A 369 12.21 12.87 -21.46
C ASN A 369 11.39 11.76 -20.77
N VAL A 370 11.67 11.45 -19.51
CA VAL A 370 10.95 10.44 -18.73
C VAL A 370 9.70 11.03 -18.11
N ASP A 371 9.78 12.23 -17.54
CA ASP A 371 8.60 12.97 -17.07
C ASP A 371 7.55 13.12 -18.18
N ASP A 372 7.99 13.41 -19.41
CA ASP A 372 7.13 13.45 -20.60
C ASP A 372 6.52 12.09 -20.92
N ALA A 373 7.28 11.01 -20.81
CA ALA A 373 6.75 9.66 -21.01
C ALA A 373 5.68 9.31 -19.96
N VAL A 374 5.86 9.75 -18.71
CA VAL A 374 4.86 9.59 -17.64
C VAL A 374 3.60 10.37 -17.97
N ILE A 375 3.72 11.67 -18.28
CA ILE A 375 2.57 12.55 -18.57
C ILE A 375 1.81 12.05 -19.81
N THR A 376 2.51 11.88 -20.93
CA THR A 376 1.88 11.50 -22.19
C THR A 376 1.35 10.07 -22.17
N GLY A 377 2.06 9.15 -21.51
CA GLY A 377 1.63 7.78 -21.31
C GLY A 377 0.38 7.70 -20.43
N GLY A 378 0.36 8.43 -19.31
CA GLY A 378 -0.77 8.52 -18.40
C GLY A 378 -2.04 9.03 -19.08
N VAL A 379 -1.93 10.14 -19.83
CA VAL A 379 -3.05 10.68 -20.62
C VAL A 379 -3.52 9.67 -21.67
N ARG A 380 -2.59 9.11 -22.46
CA ARG A 380 -2.93 8.18 -23.55
C ARG A 380 -3.64 6.93 -23.04
N LEU A 381 -3.23 6.41 -21.89
CA LEU A 381 -3.72 5.16 -21.32
C LEU A 381 -4.81 5.38 -20.26
N ASN A 382 -5.21 6.63 -20.02
CA ASN A 382 -6.17 7.01 -18.98
C ASN A 382 -5.76 6.49 -17.58
N VAL A 383 -4.47 6.55 -17.27
CA VAL A 383 -3.91 6.18 -15.95
C VAL A 383 -3.56 7.48 -15.21
N PRO A 384 -4.13 7.74 -14.02
CA PRO A 384 -3.76 8.91 -13.24
C PRO A 384 -2.30 8.81 -12.76
N THR A 385 -1.52 9.85 -13.06
CA THR A 385 -0.08 9.91 -12.74
C THR A 385 0.25 11.02 -11.76
N ALA A 386 1.26 10.80 -10.92
CA ALA A 386 1.93 11.84 -10.14
C ALA A 386 3.46 11.71 -10.30
N ILE A 387 4.17 12.83 -10.37
CA ILE A 387 5.63 12.91 -10.45
C ILE A 387 6.12 13.63 -9.19
N VAL A 388 6.97 12.97 -8.41
CA VAL A 388 7.61 13.53 -7.22
C VAL A 388 9.03 13.95 -7.57
N CYS A 389 9.32 15.23 -7.42
CA CYS A 389 10.62 15.85 -7.71
C CYS A 389 11.30 16.30 -6.42
N PRO A 390 12.05 15.41 -5.76
CA PRO A 390 12.91 15.80 -4.65
C PRO A 390 14.17 16.54 -5.15
N PRO A 391 14.76 17.43 -4.34
CA PRO A 391 15.97 18.15 -4.68
C PRO A 391 17.20 17.39 -4.19
N THR A 392 18.20 18.06 -3.59
CA THR A 392 19.31 17.34 -2.95
C THR A 392 18.80 16.53 -1.77
N ILE A 393 18.68 15.21 -1.98
CA ILE A 393 18.28 14.26 -0.94
C ILE A 393 19.47 13.94 -0.03
N TYR A 394 19.27 13.99 1.28
CA TYR A 394 20.29 13.66 2.28
C TYR A 394 19.70 12.90 3.47
N GLY A 395 20.58 12.51 4.39
CA GLY A 395 20.24 11.69 5.56
C GLY A 395 20.64 10.22 5.38
N VAL A 396 20.61 9.47 6.48
CA VAL A 396 20.83 8.02 6.44
C VAL A 396 19.48 7.35 6.28
N GLY A 397 19.30 6.60 5.19
CA GLY A 397 18.07 5.86 4.94
C GLY A 397 17.96 4.64 5.87
N GLU A 398 16.73 4.29 6.23
CA GLU A 398 16.41 3.13 7.07
C GLU A 398 16.09 1.88 6.25
N GLY A 399 16.01 2.02 4.91
CA GLY A 399 15.83 0.91 3.98
C GLY A 399 16.89 -0.19 4.17
N PRO A 400 16.58 -1.46 3.88
CA PRO A 400 17.41 -2.59 4.31
C PRO A 400 18.73 -2.75 3.55
N ILE A 401 18.91 -2.07 2.40
CA ILE A 401 20.09 -2.24 1.54
C ILE A 401 20.84 -0.92 1.32
N LYS A 402 20.37 -0.05 0.41
CA LYS A 402 21.05 1.22 0.14
C LYS A 402 20.57 2.29 1.13
N LYS A 403 21.51 2.88 1.87
CA LYS A 403 21.23 3.87 2.93
C LYS A 403 21.91 5.23 2.74
N ARG A 404 22.74 5.38 1.69
CA ARG A 404 23.60 6.55 1.47
C ARG A 404 23.08 7.40 0.31
N SER A 405 23.13 8.73 0.48
CA SER A 405 22.86 9.72 -0.57
C SER A 405 24.06 9.90 -1.53
N MET A 406 23.95 10.87 -2.45
CA MET A 406 24.91 11.05 -3.55
C MET A 406 25.63 12.41 -3.53
N GLN A 407 24.92 13.53 -3.72
CA GLN A 407 25.55 14.82 -4.08
C GLN A 407 26.54 15.36 -3.05
N VAL A 408 26.14 15.47 -1.78
CA VAL A 408 27.01 15.97 -0.70
C VAL A 408 28.11 14.96 -0.34
N PRO A 409 27.85 13.65 -0.28
CA PRO A 409 28.91 12.66 -0.18
C PRO A 409 29.95 12.71 -1.31
N PHE A 410 29.54 12.87 -2.58
CA PHE A 410 30.50 13.00 -3.69
C PHE A 410 31.37 14.26 -3.59
N LEU A 411 30.80 15.39 -3.12
CA LEU A 411 31.60 16.58 -2.86
C LEU A 411 32.61 16.33 -1.72
N THR A 412 32.14 15.70 -0.65
CA THR A 412 32.98 15.35 0.51
C THR A 412 34.14 14.45 0.11
N GLU A 413 33.86 13.39 -0.65
CA GLU A 413 34.86 12.49 -1.22
C GLU A 413 35.89 13.25 -2.07
N ALA A 414 35.43 14.12 -2.98
CA ALA A 414 36.30 14.93 -3.82
C ALA A 414 37.21 15.87 -3.01
N ILE A 415 36.67 16.51 -1.97
CA ILE A 415 37.43 17.40 -1.07
C ILE A 415 38.50 16.61 -0.30
N LEU A 416 38.15 15.45 0.25
CA LEU A 416 39.06 14.59 1.02
C LEU A 416 40.19 14.05 0.13
N ASN A 417 39.86 13.51 -1.05
CA ASN A 417 40.86 13.01 -2.01
C ASN A 417 41.77 14.11 -2.55
N ARG A 418 41.23 15.32 -2.78
CA ARG A 418 42.02 16.48 -3.20
C ARG A 418 42.92 17.01 -2.07
N GLY A 419 42.55 16.78 -0.81
CA GLY A 419 43.24 17.34 0.36
C GLY A 419 43.00 18.83 0.58
N LYS A 420 42.01 19.43 -0.11
CA LYS A 420 41.65 20.85 0.03
C LYS A 420 40.22 21.10 -0.46
N GLY A 421 39.46 21.92 0.27
CA GLY A 421 38.11 22.32 -0.07
C GLY A 421 38.00 23.14 -1.36
N PHE A 422 36.86 23.09 -2.05
CA PHE A 422 36.66 23.84 -3.28
C PHE A 422 35.21 24.16 -3.64
N THR A 423 35.03 25.18 -4.48
CA THR A 423 33.76 25.53 -5.15
C THR A 423 33.90 25.44 -6.66
N VAL A 424 32.81 25.18 -7.37
CA VAL A 424 32.74 25.36 -8.83
C VAL A 424 32.32 26.80 -9.11
N GLY A 425 33.18 27.56 -9.79
CA GLY A 425 32.96 29.00 -9.90
C GLY A 425 32.88 29.66 -8.52
N LYS A 426 31.94 30.58 -8.31
CA LYS A 426 31.78 31.25 -7.00
C LYS A 426 31.16 30.35 -5.92
N GLY A 427 30.48 29.27 -6.30
CA GLY A 427 29.72 28.39 -5.40
C GLY A 427 28.51 29.05 -4.72
N GLU A 428 28.11 30.24 -5.15
CA GLU A 428 26.98 31.00 -4.63
C GLU A 428 25.63 30.51 -5.19
N ASN A 429 25.66 29.59 -6.15
CA ASN A 429 24.49 28.89 -6.69
C ASN A 429 23.71 28.16 -5.59
N LEU A 430 22.39 28.16 -5.76
CA LEU A 430 21.44 27.72 -4.74
C LEU A 430 20.70 26.45 -5.15
N TRP A 431 20.59 25.52 -4.20
CA TRP A 431 19.79 24.31 -4.32
C TRP A 431 18.85 24.19 -3.13
N ASP A 432 17.69 23.58 -3.34
CA ASP A 432 16.91 23.08 -2.23
C ASP A 432 17.49 21.75 -1.69
N TYR A 433 17.12 21.40 -0.46
CA TYR A 433 17.40 20.11 0.14
C TYR A 433 16.14 19.46 0.70
N CYS A 434 16.17 18.14 0.86
CA CYS A 434 15.11 17.40 1.55
C CYS A 434 15.68 16.14 2.20
N HIS A 435 15.30 15.87 3.45
CA HIS A 435 15.72 14.63 4.11
C HIS A 435 15.00 13.43 3.49
N VAL A 436 15.67 12.29 3.35
CA VAL A 436 15.10 11.09 2.68
C VAL A 436 13.81 10.60 3.33
N SER A 437 13.64 10.78 4.66
CA SER A 437 12.39 10.48 5.36
C SER A 437 11.24 11.37 4.91
N ASP A 438 11.49 12.64 4.63
CA ASP A 438 10.44 13.58 4.20
C ASP A 438 10.05 13.34 2.74
N VAL A 439 11.00 12.95 1.90
CA VAL A 439 10.71 12.45 0.55
C VAL A 439 9.83 11.20 0.62
N ALA A 440 10.14 10.24 1.49
CA ALA A 440 9.31 9.06 1.70
C ALA A 440 7.90 9.40 2.22
N LYS A 441 7.77 10.39 3.13
CA LYS A 441 6.47 10.92 3.57
C LYS A 441 5.66 11.54 2.42
N ALA A 442 6.30 12.09 1.39
CA ALA A 442 5.59 12.59 0.20
C ALA A 442 4.97 11.44 -0.60
N PHE A 443 5.72 10.35 -0.80
CA PHE A 443 5.18 9.13 -1.43
C PHE A 443 4.08 8.49 -0.60
N LEU A 444 4.21 8.45 0.73
CA LEU A 444 3.14 7.98 1.62
C LEU A 444 1.87 8.81 1.44
N ALA A 445 1.95 10.14 1.55
CA ALA A 445 0.80 11.02 1.40
C ALA A 445 0.10 10.82 0.04
N LEU A 446 0.86 10.73 -1.06
CA LEU A 446 0.29 10.47 -2.38
C LEU A 446 -0.29 9.06 -2.52
N THR A 447 0.26 8.06 -1.84
CA THR A 447 -0.29 6.69 -1.81
C THR A 447 -1.62 6.67 -1.08
N GLU A 448 -1.71 7.33 0.08
CA GLU A 448 -2.95 7.48 0.83
C GLU A 448 -4.01 8.23 0.03
N GLU A 449 -3.65 9.31 -0.65
CA GLU A 449 -4.55 10.01 -1.57
C GLU A 449 -4.97 9.12 -2.74
N ALA A 450 -4.04 8.35 -3.31
CA ALA A 450 -4.32 7.45 -4.42
C ALA A 450 -5.37 6.39 -4.09
N LEU A 451 -5.38 5.91 -2.84
CA LEU A 451 -6.31 4.89 -2.34
C LEU A 451 -7.64 5.49 -1.85
N LYS A 452 -7.77 6.81 -1.75
CA LYS A 452 -9.07 7.46 -1.50
C LYS A 452 -9.94 7.43 -2.78
N PRO A 453 -11.27 7.49 -2.63
CA PRO A 453 -12.17 7.65 -3.77
C PRO A 453 -11.73 8.81 -4.69
N ASN A 454 -11.68 8.56 -6.00
CA ASN A 454 -11.23 9.51 -7.02
C ASN A 454 -9.79 10.04 -6.87
N GLY A 455 -8.94 9.39 -6.06
CA GLY A 455 -7.59 9.88 -5.78
C GLY A 455 -7.54 11.02 -4.76
N GLY A 456 -8.62 11.18 -3.97
CA GLY A 456 -8.71 12.12 -2.87
C GLY A 456 -8.56 13.59 -3.31
N SER A 457 -7.76 14.35 -2.55
CA SER A 457 -7.46 15.76 -2.79
C SER A 457 -6.19 15.98 -3.61
N ALA A 458 -5.44 14.93 -3.93
CA ALA A 458 -4.27 15.03 -4.80
C ALA A 458 -4.67 15.40 -6.23
N THR A 459 -3.82 16.19 -6.88
CA THR A 459 -3.88 16.42 -8.33
C THR A 459 -3.19 15.29 -9.08
N TRP A 460 -3.82 14.79 -10.13
CA TRP A 460 -3.32 13.69 -10.95
C TRP A 460 -3.26 14.08 -12.44
N GLY A 461 -2.48 13.32 -13.21
CA GLY A 461 -2.34 13.53 -14.66
C GLY A 461 -1.26 14.57 -14.99
N PRO A 462 -1.43 15.38 -16.06
CA PRO A 462 -0.41 16.33 -16.51
C PRO A 462 0.06 17.33 -15.46
N GLU A 463 -0.84 17.76 -14.58
CA GLU A 463 -0.54 18.72 -13.51
C GLU A 463 -0.17 18.05 -12.19
N GLY A 464 -0.12 16.71 -12.15
CA GLY A 464 0.27 15.92 -10.97
C GLY A 464 1.77 15.99 -10.71
N TYR A 465 2.35 17.19 -10.64
CA TYR A 465 3.76 17.43 -10.40
C TYR A 465 3.95 17.95 -8.97
N TYR A 466 4.86 17.35 -8.21
CA TYR A 466 5.03 17.59 -6.77
C TYR A 466 6.50 17.80 -6.43
N PHE A 467 6.88 19.01 -6.04
CA PHE A 467 8.19 19.21 -5.42
C PHE A 467 8.17 18.71 -3.98
N ALA A 468 9.31 18.27 -3.46
CA ALA A 468 9.47 17.82 -2.07
C ALA A 468 10.70 18.47 -1.44
N GLU A 469 10.59 19.69 -0.94
CA GLU A 469 11.70 20.49 -0.39
C GLU A 469 11.47 20.97 1.05
N ALA A 470 12.56 21.18 1.78
CA ALA A 470 12.57 21.61 3.18
C ALA A 470 13.33 22.91 3.45
N GLY A 471 14.10 23.41 2.48
CA GLY A 471 14.92 24.60 2.63
C GLY A 471 16.00 24.70 1.55
N GLU A 472 16.76 25.79 1.57
CA GLU A 472 17.77 26.14 0.57
C GLU A 472 19.19 26.17 1.16
N PHE A 473 20.19 25.89 0.32
CA PHE A 473 21.61 26.02 0.64
C PHE A 473 22.41 26.52 -0.56
N SER A 474 23.62 27.04 -0.30
CA SER A 474 24.62 27.29 -1.33
C SER A 474 25.71 26.22 -1.32
N TRP A 475 26.22 25.85 -2.50
CA TRP A 475 27.29 24.86 -2.59
C TRP A 475 28.59 25.33 -1.93
N LYS A 476 28.84 26.64 -1.90
CA LYS A 476 29.89 27.26 -1.11
C LYS A 476 29.72 26.97 0.38
N GLY A 477 28.54 27.18 0.94
CA GLY A 477 28.29 26.91 2.36
C GLY A 477 28.50 25.45 2.73
N VAL A 478 28.08 24.51 1.87
CA VAL A 478 28.33 23.07 2.09
C VAL A 478 29.82 22.75 2.00
N SER A 479 30.53 23.25 0.99
CA SER A 479 31.98 23.05 0.86
C SER A 479 32.74 23.60 2.06
N GLU A 480 32.42 24.82 2.51
CA GLU A 480 33.03 25.43 3.70
C GLU A 480 32.80 24.56 4.93
N LYS A 481 31.56 24.11 5.17
CA LYS A 481 31.22 23.29 6.33
C LYS A 481 31.96 21.94 6.31
N VAL A 482 31.97 21.24 5.18
CA VAL A 482 32.69 19.98 5.00
C VAL A 482 34.18 20.17 5.26
N THR A 483 34.78 21.21 4.66
CA THR A 483 36.22 21.50 4.78
C THR A 483 36.60 21.85 6.22
N GLN A 484 35.80 22.66 6.90
CA GLN A 484 35.99 23.01 8.31
C GLN A 484 35.96 21.78 9.21
N ILE A 485 34.99 20.87 9.02
CA ILE A 485 34.89 19.64 9.81
C ILE A 485 36.11 18.75 9.54
N ALA A 486 36.41 18.47 8.27
CA ALA A 486 37.52 17.62 7.88
C ALA A 486 38.88 18.15 8.37
N HIS A 487 39.08 19.47 8.37
CA HIS A 487 40.24 20.10 8.99
C HIS A 487 40.25 19.91 10.52
N GLY A 488 39.11 20.14 11.18
CA GLY A 488 38.97 19.99 12.63
C GLY A 488 39.26 18.58 13.15
N ILE A 489 39.02 17.55 12.32
CA ILE A 489 39.37 16.15 12.62
C ILE A 489 40.74 15.72 12.05
N GLY A 490 41.57 16.68 11.60
CA GLY A 490 42.94 16.45 11.14
C GLY A 490 43.08 15.79 9.78
N LYS A 491 42.02 15.72 8.97
CA LYS A 491 42.02 15.09 7.64
C LYS A 491 42.39 16.06 6.53
N LEU A 492 42.34 17.37 6.79
CA LEU A 492 42.82 18.42 5.88
C LEU A 492 43.81 19.35 6.61
N ALA A 493 44.81 19.84 5.88
CA ALA A 493 45.82 20.76 6.43
C ALA A 493 45.28 22.17 6.70
N THR A 494 44.24 22.60 5.98
CA THR A 494 43.60 23.92 6.12
C THR A 494 42.09 23.80 6.00
N ALA A 495 41.37 24.76 6.61
CA ALA A 495 39.93 24.97 6.43
C ALA A 495 39.60 25.86 5.21
N ASP A 496 40.60 26.42 4.53
CA ASP A 496 40.41 27.28 3.36
C ASP A 496 39.85 26.52 2.17
N ILE A 497 38.95 27.16 1.44
CA ILE A 497 38.39 26.65 0.18
C ILE A 497 38.92 27.43 -1.01
N GLU A 498 38.98 26.78 -2.17
CA GLU A 498 39.44 27.38 -3.42
C GLU A 498 38.33 27.42 -4.47
N THR A 499 38.33 28.46 -5.32
CA THR A 499 37.45 28.49 -6.49
C THR A 499 38.10 27.75 -7.64
N LEU A 500 37.45 26.70 -8.13
CA LEU A 500 37.87 25.97 -9.33
C LEU A 500 37.06 26.43 -10.55
N ALA A 501 37.75 26.48 -11.69
CA ALA A 501 37.10 26.52 -12.98
C ALA A 501 36.39 25.18 -13.25
N VAL A 502 35.42 25.18 -14.17
CA VAL A 502 34.66 23.96 -14.52
C VAL A 502 35.58 22.84 -14.99
N GLU A 503 36.60 23.17 -15.78
CA GLU A 503 37.54 22.23 -16.39
C GLU A 503 38.41 21.51 -15.34
N ASP A 504 38.59 22.13 -14.18
CA ASP A 504 39.31 21.53 -13.05
C ASP A 504 38.37 20.71 -12.16
N ALA A 505 37.15 21.20 -11.94
CA ALA A 505 36.16 20.48 -11.13
C ALA A 505 35.77 19.13 -11.76
N ILE A 506 35.66 19.04 -13.09
CA ILE A 506 35.33 17.79 -13.79
C ILE A 506 36.38 16.69 -13.62
N LYS A 507 37.62 17.03 -13.23
CA LYS A 507 38.68 16.06 -12.94
C LYS A 507 38.39 15.25 -11.67
N PHE A 508 37.57 15.79 -10.77
CA PHE A 508 37.15 15.12 -9.53
C PHE A 508 35.80 14.42 -9.68
N HIS A 509 34.87 15.01 -10.45
CA HIS A 509 33.60 14.36 -10.76
C HIS A 509 33.05 14.86 -12.10
N PRO A 510 32.75 13.99 -13.09
CA PRO A 510 32.31 14.42 -14.42
C PRO A 510 31.06 15.32 -14.42
N TRP A 511 30.19 15.12 -13.44
CA TRP A 511 28.96 15.91 -13.26
C TRP A 511 29.12 17.14 -12.35
N ALA A 512 30.34 17.50 -11.95
CA ALA A 512 30.60 18.64 -11.06
C ALA A 512 29.91 19.95 -11.51
N PRO A 513 29.86 20.30 -12.82
CA PRO A 513 29.19 21.53 -13.26
C PRO A 513 27.70 21.52 -12.96
N VAL A 514 27.04 20.39 -13.21
CA VAL A 514 25.60 20.22 -12.97
C VAL A 514 25.31 20.12 -11.48
N LEU A 515 26.03 19.25 -10.75
CA LEU A 515 25.75 18.95 -9.35
C LEU A 515 26.09 20.11 -8.43
N TRP A 516 27.20 20.80 -8.66
CA TRP A 516 27.76 21.80 -7.75
C TRP A 516 27.87 23.20 -8.35
N GLY A 517 27.63 23.35 -9.66
CA GLY A 517 27.67 24.64 -10.35
C GLY A 517 26.30 25.16 -10.82
N GLY A 518 25.25 24.33 -10.87
CA GLY A 518 23.89 24.73 -11.29
C GLY A 518 23.02 25.22 -10.14
N ASN A 519 21.84 25.75 -10.47
CA ASN A 519 20.81 26.16 -9.50
C ASN A 519 19.56 25.29 -9.64
N CYS A 520 18.98 24.84 -8.53
CA CYS A 520 17.74 24.08 -8.51
C CYS A 520 16.87 24.56 -7.35
N ARG A 521 15.90 25.44 -7.64
CA ARG A 521 15.08 26.10 -6.61
C ARG A 521 13.60 25.91 -6.89
N SER A 522 12.88 25.40 -5.92
CA SER A 522 11.53 24.88 -6.06
C SER A 522 10.69 25.16 -4.80
N ARG A 523 9.36 25.14 -4.92
CA ARG A 523 8.43 25.26 -3.78
C ARG A 523 7.39 24.16 -3.84
N ALA A 524 7.37 23.33 -2.80
CA ALA A 524 6.44 22.22 -2.62
C ALA A 524 5.05 22.68 -2.16
N SER A 525 4.43 23.60 -2.91
CA SER A 525 3.12 24.17 -2.55
C SER A 525 2.02 23.12 -2.63
N ARG A 526 2.08 22.22 -3.62
CA ARG A 526 1.09 21.17 -3.82
C ARG A 526 1.12 20.11 -2.71
N LEU A 527 2.31 19.64 -2.31
CA LEU A 527 2.42 18.71 -1.17
C LEU A 527 1.96 19.34 0.14
N ARG A 528 2.35 20.59 0.41
CA ARG A 528 1.94 21.29 1.64
C ARG A 528 0.42 21.47 1.73
N ALA A 529 -0.26 21.64 0.59
CA ALA A 529 -1.72 21.67 0.54
C ALA A 529 -2.38 20.34 0.95
N LEU A 530 -1.68 19.21 0.79
CA LEU A 530 -2.10 17.89 1.29
C LEU A 530 -1.76 17.66 2.76
N GLY A 531 -1.19 18.65 3.44
CA GLY A 531 -0.78 18.55 4.85
C GLY A 531 0.63 17.99 5.06
N TRP A 532 1.37 17.66 3.99
CA TRP A 532 2.76 17.24 4.08
C TRP A 532 3.62 18.37 4.65
N LYS A 533 4.50 18.03 5.60
CA LYS A 533 5.46 18.95 6.21
C LYS A 533 6.80 18.23 6.36
N PRO A 534 7.91 18.86 5.95
CA PRO A 534 9.23 18.31 6.19
C PRO A 534 9.58 18.45 7.68
N GLU A 535 10.02 17.35 8.29
CA GLU A 535 10.34 17.27 9.72
C GLU A 535 11.70 16.61 9.98
N GLY A 536 12.39 16.17 8.92
CA GLY A 536 13.71 15.59 9.03
C GLY A 536 14.75 16.59 9.56
N PRO A 537 15.86 16.09 10.11
CA PRO A 537 16.97 16.94 10.55
C PRO A 537 17.47 17.83 9.41
N SER A 538 18.01 18.99 9.72
CA SER A 538 18.55 19.89 8.70
C SER A 538 19.77 19.27 7.99
N LEU A 539 20.04 19.71 6.75
CA LEU A 539 21.25 19.29 6.02
C LEU A 539 22.51 19.59 6.83
N TRP A 540 22.56 20.74 7.51
CA TRP A 540 23.71 21.20 8.29
C TRP A 540 24.04 20.27 9.46
N GLU A 541 23.02 19.70 10.10
CA GLU A 541 23.18 18.71 11.17
C GLU A 541 23.64 17.35 10.64
N ALA A 542 23.34 17.01 9.38
CA ALA A 542 23.75 15.77 8.75
C ALA A 542 25.21 15.76 8.26
N ILE A 543 25.76 16.92 7.86
CA ILE A 543 27.11 17.02 7.27
C ILE A 543 28.22 16.37 8.13
N PRO A 544 28.29 16.55 9.46
CA PRO A 544 29.30 15.86 10.28
C PRO A 544 29.31 14.35 10.09
N SER A 545 28.13 13.71 10.11
CA SER A 545 28.01 12.26 9.92
C SER A 545 28.41 11.82 8.51
N ILE A 546 28.16 12.66 7.51
CA ILE A 546 28.60 12.42 6.12
C ILE A 546 30.13 12.44 6.05
N VAL A 547 30.78 13.45 6.64
CA VAL A 547 32.24 13.56 6.65
C VAL A 547 32.87 12.35 7.36
N GLU A 548 32.38 11.98 8.53
CA GLU A 548 32.86 10.81 9.27
C GLU A 548 32.69 9.51 8.47
N PHE A 549 31.58 9.36 7.76
CA PHE A 549 31.36 8.22 6.88
C PHE A 549 32.38 8.18 5.74
N GLU A 550 32.57 9.27 5.00
CA GLU A 550 33.49 9.29 3.86
C GLU A 550 34.94 9.10 4.28
N VAL A 551 35.36 9.65 5.43
CA VAL A 551 36.69 9.39 5.99
C VAL A 551 36.92 7.90 6.22
N ARG A 552 35.94 7.20 6.83
CA ARG A 552 36.03 5.75 7.02
C ARG A 552 36.01 4.99 5.69
N ALA A 553 35.17 5.39 4.75
CA ALA A 553 35.02 4.75 3.45
C ALA A 553 36.31 4.85 2.61
N LEU A 554 37.02 5.98 2.71
CA LEU A 554 38.29 6.22 2.02
C LEU A 554 39.52 5.66 2.77
N GLY A 555 39.35 5.19 4.02
CA GLY A 555 40.45 4.68 4.83
C GLY A 555 41.43 5.77 5.29
N LEU A 556 40.95 7.01 5.47
CA LEU A 556 41.75 8.18 5.83
C LEU A 556 41.93 8.39 7.32
#